data_AF-F0R3Z1-F1
#
_entry.id   AF-F0R3Z1-F1
#
_cell.length_a   1.000
_cell.length_b   1.000
_cell.length_c   1.000
_cell.angle_alpha   90.00
_cell.angle_beta   90.00
_cell.angle_gamma   90.00
#
_symmetry.space_group_name_H-M   'P 1'
#
loop_
_entity.id
_entity.type
_entity.pdbx_description
1 polymer ?
#
loop_
_entity_poly.entity_id
_entity_poly.type
_entity_poly.pdbx_seq_one_letter_code
_entity_poly.pdbx_strand_id
1 'polypeptide(L)'
;MKIRNYLLALLLSGGVSLPAMSQQRIAFISDAHIQNIVDYPELVRSMEVQVQSTRLFNENYYALIAALEDAAKRGISLVVLPGDLTDNGQFVNQEKVKEILEGYQERFGMKFFVTTGNHDPVRPFGMQNEEHDFLRSDGSRTVQENRCAGYVDEMQCYAAFGFYPQPEYLYWETPFTSYRYEDYSYQEALREGALEKREYTLCDSLKAIDASYLVEPVEGLWLLAIDGGVYLPGPVKNGVQTYEGSSVGYNNVLKYKEFILPWVRKVASEAKIRNKILVAYSHYPLADFNDGASELVRKAWGSKKFDLHRVPSEEVSEAFLEAGIRLHVAGHMHVNDTGVKRGKNGKCLYNIQVPSIATCIPAYKILTAEDDMHFEVETVLVDSVPGFDRLFGLYEKEYEYDMRAGKKPVWSKEALASKDYAEFCDWQFRDLVRVRFIPKDLPEAVREEMIDKTGAQLMAEITGEEPEEWETDWKGYDLILDLYRLRYADKLALRWIPEKRMQEYRMLFDAVRYSAVNDELIIHLREIADIFECFLNGEPSGHFRIDLEKDRITGE
;
A
#
# COMPACT_ATOMS: atom_id res chain seq x y z
N MET A 1 -40.71 67.73 -17.34
CA MET A 1 -39.34 68.27 -17.37
C MET A 1 -38.74 68.14 -15.96
N LYS A 2 -37.68 67.32 -15.82
CA LYS A 2 -36.66 67.31 -14.75
C LYS A 2 -37.11 66.88 -13.32
N ILE A 3 -36.72 65.68 -12.88
CA ILE A 3 -35.50 65.32 -12.11
C ILE A 3 -35.55 65.79 -10.64
N ARG A 4 -35.80 64.85 -9.71
CA ARG A 4 -34.94 64.54 -8.53
C ARG A 4 -35.69 63.62 -7.55
N ASN A 5 -35.13 62.42 -7.32
CA ASN A 5 -34.97 61.74 -6.02
C ASN A 5 -34.92 60.22 -6.22
N TYR A 6 -33.74 59.72 -6.58
CA TYR A 6 -33.32 58.34 -6.34
C TYR A 6 -31.86 58.40 -5.90
N LEU A 7 -31.63 58.31 -4.59
CA LEU A 7 -30.31 58.07 -3.99
C LEU A 7 -30.54 57.73 -2.50
N LEU A 8 -31.00 56.50 -2.25
CA LEU A 8 -30.73 55.75 -1.02
C LEU A 8 -31.27 54.32 -1.21
N ALA A 9 -30.44 53.43 -1.76
CA ALA A 9 -30.50 51.96 -1.61
C ALA A 9 -29.62 51.32 -2.70
N LEU A 10 -28.30 51.44 -2.55
CA LEU A 10 -27.35 50.62 -3.31
C LEU A 10 -26.05 50.61 -2.52
N LEU A 11 -26.00 49.73 -1.52
CA LEU A 11 -24.80 49.20 -0.87
C LEU A 11 -25.30 48.05 0.02
N LEU A 12 -24.66 46.89 -0.08
CA LEU A 12 -24.95 45.61 0.60
C LEU A 12 -25.81 44.61 -0.18
N SER A 13 -25.28 44.12 -1.29
CA SER A 13 -25.42 42.70 -1.71
C SER A 13 -24.39 42.36 -2.78
N GLY A 14 -23.12 42.69 -2.50
CA GLY A 14 -21.99 42.15 -3.24
C GLY A 14 -21.39 40.99 -2.46
N GLY A 15 -22.16 39.92 -2.27
CA GLY A 15 -21.57 38.65 -1.84
C GLY A 15 -20.69 38.17 -2.98
N VAL A 16 -19.37 38.30 -2.82
CA VAL A 16 -18.42 37.61 -3.68
C VAL A 16 -18.66 36.12 -3.42
N SER A 17 -19.40 35.47 -4.31
CA SER A 17 -19.35 34.03 -4.45
C SER A 17 -17.90 33.72 -4.80
N LEU A 18 -17.12 33.24 -3.84
CA LEU A 18 -15.89 32.52 -4.15
C LEU A 18 -16.28 31.42 -5.15
N PRO A 19 -15.58 31.28 -6.29
CA PRO A 19 -15.82 30.14 -7.15
C PRO A 19 -15.63 28.89 -6.29
N ALA A 20 -16.61 27.98 -6.28
CA ALA A 20 -16.45 26.69 -5.65
C ALA A 20 -15.17 26.07 -6.23
N MET A 21 -14.20 25.72 -5.37
CA MET A 21 -13.04 24.97 -5.83
C MET A 21 -13.57 23.74 -6.58
N SER A 22 -13.08 23.53 -7.81
CA SER A 22 -13.43 22.33 -8.53
C SER A 22 -12.96 21.13 -7.70
N GLN A 23 -13.88 20.23 -7.39
CA GLN A 23 -13.61 18.96 -6.73
C GLN A 23 -12.38 18.29 -7.37
N GLN A 24 -11.39 17.95 -6.54
CA GLN A 24 -10.14 17.36 -7.02
C GLN A 24 -10.20 15.85 -6.87
N ARG A 25 -9.96 15.12 -7.97
CA ARG A 25 -9.92 13.66 -7.99
C ARG A 25 -8.49 13.20 -8.22
N ILE A 26 -8.01 12.33 -7.35
CA ILE A 26 -6.63 11.83 -7.33
C ILE A 26 -6.69 10.30 -7.33
N ALA A 27 -6.03 9.67 -8.29
CA ALA A 27 -5.84 8.22 -8.27
C ALA A 27 -4.59 7.87 -7.46
N PHE A 28 -4.68 6.88 -6.60
CA PHE A 28 -3.58 6.30 -5.83
C PHE A 28 -3.38 4.86 -6.27
N ILE A 29 -2.22 4.56 -6.85
CA ILE A 29 -1.81 3.22 -7.27
C ILE A 29 -0.51 2.92 -6.54
N SER A 30 -0.49 1.90 -5.69
CA SER A 30 0.68 1.58 -4.86
C SER A 30 1.22 0.20 -5.15
N ASP A 31 2.50 -0.01 -4.83
CA ASP A 31 3.13 -1.34 -4.82
C ASP A 31 2.92 -2.04 -6.16
N ALA A 32 3.27 -1.33 -7.24
CA ALA A 32 3.16 -1.84 -8.61
C ALA A 32 4.23 -2.90 -8.87
N HIS A 33 5.42 -2.78 -8.27
CA HIS A 33 6.52 -3.75 -8.34
C HIS A 33 6.93 -4.16 -9.76
N ILE A 34 6.85 -3.23 -10.71
CA ILE A 34 7.02 -3.49 -12.14
C ILE A 34 8.34 -4.21 -12.44
N GLN A 35 8.21 -5.23 -13.30
CA GLN A 35 9.31 -5.90 -13.96
C GLN A 35 9.18 -5.72 -15.47
N ASN A 36 10.26 -5.31 -16.15
CA ASN A 36 10.28 -5.08 -17.60
C ASN A 36 10.38 -6.39 -18.40
N ILE A 37 9.39 -7.25 -18.24
CA ILE A 37 9.31 -8.55 -18.90
C ILE A 37 8.98 -8.45 -20.40
N VAL A 38 8.49 -7.30 -20.86
CA VAL A 38 8.10 -7.09 -22.26
C VAL A 38 9.32 -6.87 -23.13
N ASP A 39 10.28 -6.07 -22.68
CA ASP A 39 11.52 -5.84 -23.42
C ASP A 39 12.59 -6.89 -23.09
N TYR A 40 12.54 -7.45 -21.88
CA TYR A 40 13.51 -8.43 -21.38
C TYR A 40 12.79 -9.70 -20.88
N PRO A 41 12.36 -10.61 -21.78
CA PRO A 41 11.66 -11.84 -21.41
C PRO A 41 12.45 -12.76 -20.47
N GLU A 42 13.78 -12.64 -20.43
CA GLU A 42 14.66 -13.34 -19.50
C GLU A 42 14.52 -12.89 -18.04
N LEU A 43 13.79 -11.79 -17.79
CA LEU A 43 13.46 -11.30 -16.46
C LEU A 43 12.17 -11.90 -15.90
N VAL A 44 11.43 -12.72 -16.67
CA VAL A 44 10.23 -13.38 -16.16
C VAL A 44 10.59 -14.29 -14.97
N ARG A 45 9.95 -14.07 -13.82
CA ARG A 45 10.08 -14.89 -12.61
C ARG A 45 9.24 -16.16 -12.69
N SER A 46 9.68 -17.20 -12.01
CA SER A 46 8.95 -18.47 -11.91
C SER A 46 7.67 -18.34 -11.08
N MET A 47 6.64 -19.11 -11.42
CA MET A 47 5.42 -19.17 -10.62
C MET A 47 5.71 -19.72 -9.21
N GLU A 48 6.70 -20.61 -9.06
CA GLU A 48 7.19 -21.08 -7.75
C GLU A 48 7.58 -19.93 -6.81
N VAL A 49 8.28 -18.90 -7.31
CA VAL A 49 8.64 -17.75 -6.47
C VAL A 49 7.45 -16.78 -6.30
N GLN A 50 6.58 -16.65 -7.31
CA GLN A 50 5.37 -15.81 -7.21
C GLN A 50 4.45 -16.27 -6.07
N VAL A 51 4.20 -17.58 -5.93
CA VAL A 51 3.35 -18.10 -4.83
C VAL A 51 4.02 -18.05 -3.47
N GLN A 52 5.30 -17.73 -3.38
CA GLN A 52 6.00 -17.54 -2.11
C GLN A 52 6.19 -16.05 -1.78
N SER A 53 5.80 -15.16 -2.68
CA SER A 53 5.89 -13.71 -2.52
C SER A 53 4.54 -13.11 -2.14
N THR A 54 4.54 -11.99 -1.42
CA THR A 54 3.31 -11.25 -1.09
C THR A 54 2.72 -10.50 -2.29
N ARG A 55 3.30 -10.71 -3.49
CA ARG A 55 2.93 -10.11 -4.77
C ARG A 55 3.32 -11.03 -5.93
N LEU A 56 2.62 -10.87 -7.05
CA LEU A 56 3.08 -11.26 -8.36
C LEU A 56 4.28 -10.39 -8.78
N PHE A 57 5.17 -10.95 -9.59
CA PHE A 57 6.35 -10.24 -10.12
C PHE A 57 6.16 -9.84 -11.59
N ASN A 58 5.36 -10.59 -12.34
CA ASN A 58 5.33 -10.51 -13.81
C ASN A 58 4.09 -9.79 -14.35
N GLU A 59 2.89 -10.19 -13.91
CA GLU A 59 1.62 -9.71 -14.49
C GLU A 59 1.31 -8.26 -14.11
N ASN A 60 1.95 -7.76 -13.07
CA ASN A 60 1.82 -6.40 -12.56
C ASN A 60 2.14 -5.32 -13.60
N TYR A 61 3.00 -5.60 -14.60
CA TYR A 61 3.19 -4.76 -15.79
C TYR A 61 1.85 -4.44 -16.48
N TYR A 62 1.06 -5.47 -16.76
CA TYR A 62 -0.23 -5.32 -17.42
C TYR A 62 -1.25 -4.68 -16.48
N ALA A 63 -1.19 -5.01 -15.18
CA ALA A 63 -2.11 -4.46 -14.17
C ALA A 63 -1.93 -2.95 -14.00
N LEU A 64 -0.69 -2.43 -14.00
CA LEU A 64 -0.43 -0.99 -13.92
C LEU A 64 -0.99 -0.26 -15.13
N ILE A 65 -0.79 -0.81 -16.33
CA ILE A 65 -1.37 -0.26 -17.57
C ILE A 65 -2.91 -0.26 -17.48
N ALA A 66 -3.53 -1.34 -17.00
CA ALA A 66 -4.98 -1.41 -16.84
C ALA A 66 -5.52 -0.38 -15.86
N ALA A 67 -4.85 -0.17 -14.72
CA ALA A 67 -5.22 0.84 -13.73
C ALA A 67 -5.08 2.26 -14.28
N LEU A 68 -4.00 2.57 -15.00
CA LEU A 68 -3.79 3.88 -15.64
C LEU A 68 -4.79 4.15 -16.77
N GLU A 69 -5.09 3.17 -17.63
CA GLU A 69 -6.13 3.31 -18.65
C GLU A 69 -7.52 3.52 -18.01
N ASP A 70 -7.83 2.84 -16.89
CA ASP A 70 -9.09 3.07 -16.17
C ASP A 70 -9.15 4.48 -15.56
N ALA A 71 -8.09 4.94 -14.89
CA ALA A 71 -8.00 6.30 -14.38
C ALA A 71 -8.16 7.35 -15.50
N ALA A 72 -7.55 7.12 -16.67
CA ALA A 72 -7.69 7.97 -17.85
C ALA A 72 -9.13 8.01 -18.36
N LYS A 73 -9.80 6.86 -18.48
CA LYS A 73 -11.22 6.76 -18.87
C LYS A 73 -12.14 7.49 -17.91
N ARG A 74 -11.79 7.51 -16.62
CA ARG A 74 -12.51 8.26 -15.58
C ARG A 74 -12.21 9.77 -15.58
N GLY A 75 -11.33 10.24 -16.47
CA GLY A 75 -10.94 11.64 -16.59
C GLY A 75 -10.07 12.13 -15.44
N ILE A 76 -9.37 11.23 -14.74
CA ILE A 76 -8.49 11.59 -13.62
C ILE A 76 -7.11 11.93 -14.19
N SER A 77 -6.64 13.15 -13.94
CA SER A 77 -5.34 13.63 -14.41
C SER A 77 -4.27 13.69 -13.33
N LEU A 78 -4.62 13.52 -12.04
CA LEU A 78 -3.66 13.51 -10.94
C LEU A 78 -3.50 12.08 -10.44
N VAL A 79 -2.28 11.55 -10.50
CA VAL A 79 -1.96 10.18 -10.08
C VAL A 79 -0.79 10.20 -9.10
N VAL A 80 -1.00 9.63 -7.93
CA VAL A 80 0.01 9.46 -6.88
C VAL A 80 0.41 7.99 -6.82
N LEU A 81 1.72 7.74 -6.74
CA LEU A 81 2.30 6.40 -6.63
C LEU A 81 3.10 6.28 -5.32
N PRO A 82 2.51 5.74 -4.24
CA PRO A 82 3.12 5.66 -2.89
C PRO A 82 4.27 4.63 -2.74
N GLY A 83 5.28 4.69 -3.62
CA GLY A 83 6.49 3.84 -3.53
C GLY A 83 6.30 2.42 -4.04
N ASP A 84 7.40 1.67 -4.07
CA ASP A 84 7.49 0.30 -4.59
C ASP A 84 6.90 0.17 -6.01
N LEU A 85 7.36 1.06 -6.89
CA LEU A 85 7.12 1.07 -8.32
C LEU A 85 7.76 -0.12 -9.03
N THR A 86 8.91 -0.61 -8.56
CA THR A 86 9.67 -1.71 -9.14
C THR A 86 9.99 -2.78 -8.09
N ASP A 87 10.39 -3.96 -8.56
CA ASP A 87 10.65 -5.10 -7.66
C ASP A 87 11.80 -4.86 -6.67
N ASN A 88 12.94 -4.31 -7.08
CA ASN A 88 14.10 -4.03 -6.22
C ASN A 88 14.91 -2.80 -6.70
N GLY A 89 14.28 -1.83 -7.37
CA GLY A 89 14.95 -0.65 -7.92
C GLY A 89 15.87 -0.96 -9.09
N GLN A 90 15.67 -2.08 -9.82
CA GLN A 90 16.51 -2.41 -10.97
C GLN A 90 16.39 -1.32 -12.05
N PHE A 91 17.52 -0.86 -12.60
CA PHE A 91 17.53 0.23 -13.59
C PHE A 91 16.59 -0.04 -14.79
N VAL A 92 16.61 -1.26 -15.32
CA VAL A 92 15.76 -1.68 -16.45
C VAL A 92 14.26 -1.58 -16.14
N ASN A 93 13.88 -1.78 -14.88
CA ASN A 93 12.50 -1.65 -14.44
C ASN A 93 12.13 -0.17 -14.23
N GLN A 94 13.04 0.62 -13.65
CA GLN A 94 12.81 2.06 -13.45
C GLN A 94 12.65 2.80 -14.79
N GLU A 95 13.50 2.49 -15.77
CA GLU A 95 13.40 3.04 -17.13
C GLU A 95 12.04 2.70 -17.75
N LYS A 96 11.55 1.47 -17.58
CA LYS A 96 10.23 1.08 -18.10
C LYS A 96 9.08 1.79 -17.39
N VAL A 97 9.12 1.90 -16.07
CA VAL A 97 8.10 2.67 -15.32
C VAL A 97 8.09 4.11 -15.83
N LYS A 98 9.25 4.76 -15.93
CA LYS A 98 9.37 6.11 -16.45
C LYS A 98 8.74 6.25 -17.84
N GLU A 99 9.10 5.37 -18.78
CA GLU A 99 8.54 5.35 -20.14
C GLU A 99 7.02 5.22 -20.14
N ILE A 100 6.47 4.31 -19.32
CA ILE A 100 5.02 4.15 -19.18
C ILE A 100 4.40 5.48 -18.72
N LEU A 101 4.90 6.06 -17.63
CA LEU A 101 4.35 7.29 -17.07
C LEU A 101 4.43 8.45 -18.06
N GLU A 102 5.59 8.69 -18.69
CA GLU A 102 5.77 9.70 -19.74
C GLU A 102 4.75 9.52 -20.88
N GLY A 103 4.52 8.29 -21.33
CA GLY A 103 3.51 8.00 -22.35
C GLY A 103 2.08 8.39 -21.94
N TYR A 104 1.70 8.25 -20.67
CA TYR A 104 0.40 8.72 -20.18
C TYR A 104 0.34 10.23 -19.97
N GLN A 105 1.46 10.89 -19.64
CA GLN A 105 1.52 12.35 -19.63
C GLN A 105 1.25 12.91 -21.04
N GLU A 106 1.91 12.35 -22.06
CA GLU A 106 1.76 12.80 -23.45
C GLU A 106 0.35 12.54 -24.00
N ARG A 107 -0.21 11.35 -23.75
CA ARG A 107 -1.51 10.94 -24.31
C ARG A 107 -2.71 11.57 -23.60
N PHE A 108 -2.63 11.76 -22.28
CA PHE A 108 -3.78 12.10 -21.45
C PHE A 108 -3.58 13.33 -20.56
N GLY A 109 -2.40 13.95 -20.57
CA GLY A 109 -2.09 15.10 -19.71
C GLY A 109 -2.05 14.74 -18.23
N MET A 110 -1.79 13.47 -17.89
CA MET A 110 -1.64 13.05 -16.51
C MET A 110 -0.40 13.68 -15.86
N LYS A 111 -0.50 13.96 -14.56
CA LYS A 111 0.60 14.38 -13.70
C LYS A 111 0.82 13.31 -12.65
N PHE A 112 2.08 12.90 -12.50
CA PHE A 112 2.49 11.83 -11.60
C PHE A 112 3.28 12.38 -10.42
N PHE A 113 3.02 11.83 -9.24
CA PHE A 113 3.72 12.17 -8.01
C PHE A 113 4.16 10.89 -7.32
N VAL A 114 5.46 10.65 -7.26
CA VAL A 114 6.04 9.43 -6.68
C VAL A 114 6.67 9.73 -5.32
N THR A 115 6.86 8.69 -4.52
CA THR A 115 7.77 8.69 -3.36
C THR A 115 8.58 7.41 -3.37
N THR A 116 9.65 7.34 -2.58
CA THR A 116 10.43 6.12 -2.39
C THR A 116 9.66 5.06 -1.60
N GLY A 117 9.96 3.79 -1.85
CA GLY A 117 9.53 2.63 -1.07
C GLY A 117 10.70 1.82 -0.52
N ASN A 118 10.45 0.68 0.11
CA ASN A 118 11.54 -0.16 0.62
C ASN A 118 12.21 -1.02 -0.46
N HIS A 119 11.59 -1.15 -1.62
CA HIS A 119 12.18 -1.76 -2.82
C HIS A 119 12.78 -0.71 -3.77
N ASP A 120 12.34 0.53 -3.65
CA ASP A 120 12.79 1.67 -4.43
C ASP A 120 13.29 2.80 -3.50
N PRO A 121 14.58 2.75 -3.09
CA PRO A 121 15.57 1.71 -3.38
C PRO A 121 15.72 0.68 -2.25
N VAL A 122 16.15 -0.55 -2.55
CA VAL A 122 16.47 -1.55 -1.52
C VAL A 122 17.62 -1.12 -0.60
N ARG A 123 18.55 -0.29 -1.11
CA ARG A 123 19.71 0.23 -0.38
C ARG A 123 19.97 1.69 -0.77
N PRO A 124 20.53 2.53 0.13
CA PRO A 124 20.57 3.98 -0.09
C PRO A 124 21.51 4.39 -1.24
N PHE A 125 22.54 3.60 -1.53
CA PHE A 125 23.55 3.87 -2.56
C PHE A 125 23.54 2.86 -3.72
N GLY A 126 22.43 2.12 -3.87
CA GLY A 126 22.30 1.06 -4.85
C GLY A 126 23.10 -0.19 -4.50
N MET A 127 22.92 -1.23 -5.31
CA MET A 127 23.62 -2.50 -5.14
C MET A 127 23.66 -3.29 -6.46
N GLN A 128 24.61 -4.20 -6.56
CA GLN A 128 24.51 -5.33 -7.49
C GLN A 128 23.77 -6.44 -6.76
N ASN A 129 22.69 -6.93 -7.35
CA ASN A 129 21.83 -7.96 -6.78
C ASN A 129 21.88 -9.20 -7.68
N GLU A 130 22.26 -10.34 -7.09
CA GLU A 130 22.09 -11.64 -7.73
C GLU A 130 20.72 -12.18 -7.32
N GLU A 131 19.84 -12.38 -8.29
CA GLU A 131 18.47 -12.82 -8.06
C GLU A 131 18.22 -14.16 -8.75
N HIS A 132 17.47 -15.04 -8.09
CA HIS A 132 17.23 -16.40 -8.55
C HIS A 132 15.84 -16.56 -9.19
N ASP A 133 15.55 -17.78 -9.66
CA ASP A 133 14.20 -18.19 -10.07
C ASP A 133 13.61 -17.44 -11.27
N PHE A 134 14.46 -17.00 -12.20
CA PHE A 134 14.04 -16.53 -13.52
C PHE A 134 13.78 -17.69 -14.46
N LEU A 135 12.73 -17.64 -15.26
CA LEU A 135 12.35 -18.73 -16.18
C LEU A 135 13.12 -18.67 -17.49
N ARG A 136 13.63 -19.84 -17.89
CA ARG A 136 14.09 -20.11 -19.25
C ARG A 136 12.92 -20.60 -20.11
N SER A 137 13.11 -20.52 -21.42
CA SER A 137 12.09 -20.93 -22.40
C SER A 137 11.71 -22.41 -22.38
N ASP A 138 12.48 -23.26 -21.68
CA ASP A 138 12.22 -24.68 -21.45
C ASP A 138 11.56 -24.98 -20.09
N GLY A 139 11.25 -23.95 -19.29
CA GLY A 139 10.65 -24.07 -17.96
C GLY A 139 11.66 -24.22 -16.81
N SER A 140 12.95 -24.36 -17.10
CA SER A 140 13.97 -24.39 -16.04
C SER A 140 14.24 -22.99 -15.47
N ARG A 141 14.83 -22.94 -14.26
CA ARG A 141 15.13 -21.68 -13.56
C ARG A 141 16.60 -21.27 -13.71
N THR A 142 16.86 -19.98 -13.70
CA THR A 142 18.21 -19.39 -13.77
C THR A 142 18.36 -18.22 -12.81
N VAL A 143 19.61 -17.82 -12.64
CA VAL A 143 20.02 -16.62 -11.90
C VAL A 143 20.26 -15.48 -12.89
N GLN A 144 19.93 -14.25 -12.49
CA GLN A 144 20.36 -13.03 -13.19
C GLN A 144 21.04 -12.08 -12.21
N GLU A 145 22.03 -11.36 -12.69
CA GLU A 145 22.64 -10.25 -11.97
C GLU A 145 22.03 -8.94 -12.46
N ASN A 146 21.48 -8.16 -11.54
CA ASN A 146 20.90 -6.86 -11.82
C ASN A 146 21.63 -5.76 -11.06
N ARG A 147 21.65 -4.56 -11.63
CA ARG A 147 22.06 -3.35 -10.92
C ARG A 147 20.80 -2.62 -10.44
N CYS A 148 20.79 -2.34 -9.14
CA CYS A 148 19.71 -1.65 -8.46
C CYS A 148 20.17 -0.23 -8.11
N ALA A 149 19.27 0.73 -8.32
CA ALA A 149 19.42 2.14 -7.99
C ALA A 149 19.56 2.37 -6.47
N GLY A 150 20.27 3.43 -6.11
CA GLY A 150 20.12 4.09 -4.81
C GLY A 150 19.19 5.29 -4.89
N TYR A 151 19.13 6.09 -3.82
CA TYR A 151 18.27 7.28 -3.76
C TYR A 151 18.55 8.26 -4.90
N VAL A 152 19.84 8.51 -5.16
CA VAL A 152 20.27 9.47 -6.17
C VAL A 152 19.80 9.07 -7.55
N ASP A 153 20.04 7.81 -7.92
CA ASP A 153 19.69 7.25 -9.22
C ASP A 153 18.17 7.28 -9.43
N GLU A 154 17.40 6.86 -8.42
CA GLU A 154 15.96 6.79 -8.51
C GLU A 154 15.31 8.18 -8.58
N MET A 155 15.72 9.10 -7.71
CA MET A 155 15.23 10.48 -7.76
C MET A 155 15.53 11.14 -9.10
N GLN A 156 16.69 10.84 -9.71
CA GLN A 156 17.03 11.32 -11.04
C GLN A 156 16.17 10.67 -12.13
N CYS A 157 15.91 9.36 -12.05
CA CYS A 157 15.06 8.66 -13.01
C CYS A 157 13.65 9.27 -13.04
N TYR A 158 13.07 9.49 -11.85
CA TYR A 158 11.72 10.03 -11.67
C TYR A 158 11.70 11.54 -11.39
N ALA A 159 12.68 12.29 -11.90
CA ALA A 159 12.85 13.70 -11.54
C ALA A 159 11.62 14.58 -11.86
N ALA A 160 10.90 14.25 -12.93
CA ALA A 160 9.68 14.95 -13.36
C ALA A 160 8.46 14.65 -12.48
N PHE A 161 8.49 13.59 -11.67
CA PHE A 161 7.32 13.06 -10.95
C PHE A 161 7.28 13.51 -9.49
N GLY A 162 7.41 14.82 -9.29
CA GLY A 162 7.28 15.50 -8.01
C GLY A 162 8.58 15.69 -7.23
N PHE A 163 9.56 14.78 -7.34
CA PHE A 163 10.83 14.88 -6.61
C PHE A 163 11.58 16.20 -6.83
N TYR A 164 11.41 16.84 -7.99
CA TYR A 164 11.97 18.16 -8.29
C TYR A 164 10.86 19.09 -8.79
N PRO A 165 11.01 20.41 -8.58
CA PRO A 165 10.03 21.37 -9.05
C PRO A 165 9.90 21.29 -10.57
N GLN A 166 8.68 21.47 -11.08
CA GLN A 166 8.38 21.59 -12.50
C GLN A 166 7.84 23.01 -12.79
N PRO A 167 8.03 23.55 -14.01
CA PRO A 167 7.58 24.90 -14.37
C PRO A 167 6.08 25.15 -14.16
N GLU A 168 5.26 24.10 -14.25
CA GLU A 168 3.81 24.15 -14.08
C GLU A 168 3.32 24.05 -12.63
N TYR A 169 4.20 23.80 -11.67
CA TYR A 169 3.82 23.78 -10.25
C TYR A 169 3.59 25.19 -9.73
N LEU A 170 2.50 25.37 -8.97
CA LEU A 170 2.17 26.65 -8.35
C LEU A 170 3.00 26.89 -7.08
N TYR A 171 3.41 25.80 -6.44
CA TYR A 171 4.31 25.80 -5.30
C TYR A 171 5.05 24.47 -5.23
N TRP A 172 6.25 24.50 -4.70
CA TRP A 172 7.04 23.31 -4.39
C TRP A 172 8.00 23.64 -3.25
N GLU A 173 8.26 22.72 -2.33
CA GLU A 173 9.33 22.86 -1.32
C GLU A 173 9.79 21.50 -0.78
N THR A 174 10.91 21.51 -0.06
CA THR A 174 11.45 20.38 0.71
C THR A 174 11.65 20.79 2.17
N PRO A 175 11.98 19.86 3.09
CA PRO A 175 12.36 20.22 4.46
C PRO A 175 13.55 21.19 4.56
N PHE A 176 14.35 21.33 3.49
CA PHE A 176 15.58 22.14 3.45
C PHE A 176 15.40 23.48 2.73
N THR A 177 14.20 23.75 2.24
CA THR A 177 13.85 24.98 1.54
C THR A 177 13.74 26.16 2.50
N SER A 178 14.29 27.30 2.11
CA SER A 178 14.37 28.53 2.93
C SER A 178 13.36 29.61 2.54
N TYR A 179 12.85 29.60 1.30
CA TYR A 179 11.84 30.57 0.87
C TYR A 179 10.45 30.30 1.47
N ARG A 180 9.59 31.32 1.37
CA ARG A 180 8.19 31.25 1.76
C ARG A 180 7.30 31.10 0.54
N TYR A 181 6.04 30.76 0.76
CA TYR A 181 5.02 30.62 -0.28
C TYR A 181 4.92 31.87 -1.18
N GLU A 182 4.93 33.07 -0.59
CA GLU A 182 4.79 34.34 -1.31
C GLU A 182 6.00 34.68 -2.17
N ASP A 183 7.16 34.10 -1.83
CA ASP A 183 8.43 34.35 -2.48
C ASP A 183 8.78 33.24 -3.50
N TYR A 184 7.86 32.30 -3.74
CA TYR A 184 8.08 31.18 -4.63
C TYR A 184 8.40 31.63 -6.06
N SER A 185 9.45 31.04 -6.62
CA SER A 185 9.68 31.03 -8.06
C SER A 185 10.28 29.69 -8.46
N TYR A 186 9.94 29.23 -9.65
CA TYR A 186 10.49 27.98 -10.19
C TYR A 186 12.03 27.96 -10.18
N GLN A 187 12.69 29.10 -10.51
CA GLN A 187 14.15 29.20 -10.54
C GLN A 187 14.79 29.09 -9.14
N GLU A 188 14.13 29.65 -8.12
CA GLU A 188 14.61 29.50 -6.74
C GLU A 188 14.38 28.07 -6.24
N ALA A 189 13.19 27.52 -6.49
CA ALA A 189 12.86 26.15 -6.16
C ALA A 189 13.83 25.15 -6.79
N LEU A 190 14.20 25.35 -8.06
CA LEU A 190 15.18 24.50 -8.76
C LEU A 190 16.56 24.55 -8.08
N ARG A 191 16.98 25.72 -7.60
CA ARG A 191 18.25 25.88 -6.88
C ARG A 191 18.21 25.30 -5.47
N GLU A 192 17.09 25.39 -4.77
CA GLU A 192 16.95 24.85 -3.41
C GLU A 192 16.59 23.37 -3.38
N GLY A 193 15.99 22.85 -4.45
CA GLY A 193 15.68 21.43 -4.63
C GLY A 193 16.84 20.58 -5.12
N ALA A 194 18.00 21.18 -5.39
CA ALA A 194 19.19 20.46 -5.81
C ALA A 194 19.60 19.38 -4.80
N LEU A 195 20.08 18.24 -5.30
CA LEU A 195 20.31 17.03 -4.51
C LEU A 195 21.26 17.27 -3.32
N GLU A 196 22.30 18.08 -3.50
CA GLU A 196 23.28 18.41 -2.46
C GLU A 196 22.67 19.17 -1.27
N LYS A 197 21.49 19.79 -1.43
CA LYS A 197 20.73 20.44 -0.36
C LYS A 197 19.77 19.50 0.36
N ARG A 198 19.62 18.27 -0.13
CA ARG A 198 18.74 17.24 0.43
C ARG A 198 19.50 16.23 1.28
N GLU A 199 20.77 16.49 1.55
CA GLU A 199 21.62 15.65 2.37
C GLU A 199 21.45 15.98 3.87
N TYR A 200 21.31 14.95 4.70
CA TYR A 200 21.29 15.07 6.15
C TYR A 200 22.32 14.13 6.81
N THR A 201 22.63 14.39 8.08
CA THR A 201 23.52 13.54 8.87
C THR A 201 22.75 12.40 9.52
N LEU A 202 23.13 11.16 9.20
CA LEU A 202 22.61 9.92 9.77
C LEU A 202 23.61 9.35 10.79
N CYS A 203 23.11 8.90 11.96
CA CYS A 203 23.93 8.24 12.98
C CYS A 203 25.25 8.99 13.28
N ASP A 204 25.14 10.29 13.56
CA ASP A 204 26.19 11.23 13.94
C ASP A 204 27.24 11.60 12.88
N SER A 205 27.46 10.78 11.85
CA SER A 205 28.59 10.97 10.92
C SER A 205 28.36 10.56 9.47
N LEU A 206 27.35 9.72 9.21
CA LEU A 206 27.05 9.27 7.85
C LEU A 206 26.19 10.31 7.15
N LYS A 207 26.24 10.30 5.82
CA LYS A 207 25.41 11.15 4.98
C LYS A 207 24.32 10.31 4.33
N ALA A 208 23.11 10.86 4.28
CA ALA A 208 21.97 10.24 3.63
C ALA A 208 21.14 11.31 2.91
N ILE A 209 20.33 10.89 1.94
CA ILE A 209 19.45 11.76 1.15
C ILE A 209 18.03 11.58 1.67
N ASP A 210 17.28 12.67 1.75
CA ASP A 210 15.85 12.64 2.04
C ASP A 210 15.02 12.98 0.80
N ALA A 211 14.06 12.11 0.48
CA ALA A 211 13.24 12.20 -0.71
C ALA A 211 11.90 12.95 -0.49
N SER A 212 11.63 13.52 0.69
CA SER A 212 10.38 14.25 1.00
C SER A 212 10.24 15.57 0.24
N TYR A 213 9.01 15.89 -0.18
CA TYR A 213 8.67 17.16 -0.84
C TYR A 213 7.20 17.52 -0.66
N LEU A 214 6.88 18.80 -0.84
CA LEU A 214 5.52 19.32 -0.96
C LEU A 214 5.36 19.88 -2.37
N VAL A 215 4.19 19.69 -2.98
CA VAL A 215 3.85 20.28 -4.28
C VAL A 215 2.41 20.77 -4.32
N GLU A 216 2.20 21.91 -4.99
CA GLU A 216 0.88 22.41 -5.40
C GLU A 216 0.73 22.27 -6.92
N PRO A 217 0.21 21.13 -7.43
CA PRO A 217 0.16 20.87 -8.86
C PRO A 217 -1.04 21.52 -9.57
N VAL A 218 -2.05 21.90 -8.79
CA VAL A 218 -3.25 22.64 -9.19
C VAL A 218 -3.66 23.55 -8.03
N GLU A 219 -4.39 24.62 -8.32
CA GLU A 219 -4.75 25.63 -7.33
C GLU A 219 -5.51 25.00 -6.15
N GLY A 220 -4.98 25.21 -4.94
CA GLY A 220 -5.64 24.83 -3.70
C GLY A 220 -5.37 23.40 -3.21
N LEU A 221 -4.68 22.55 -3.99
CA LEU A 221 -4.34 21.19 -3.59
C LEU A 221 -2.84 21.07 -3.27
N TRP A 222 -2.52 20.66 -2.05
CA TRP A 222 -1.17 20.34 -1.60
C TRP A 222 -1.00 18.84 -1.42
N LEU A 223 -0.04 18.28 -2.14
CA LEU A 223 0.40 16.89 -1.99
C LEU A 223 1.73 16.87 -1.22
N LEU A 224 1.72 16.26 -0.04
CA LEU A 224 2.87 16.17 0.85
C LEU A 224 3.43 14.75 0.84
N ALA A 225 4.53 14.56 0.10
CA ALA A 225 5.27 13.31 0.05
C ALA A 225 6.25 13.24 1.22
N ILE A 226 6.14 12.20 2.06
CA ILE A 226 7.05 11.99 3.20
C ILE A 226 7.87 10.72 2.97
N ASP A 227 9.19 10.88 2.93
CA ASP A 227 10.13 9.75 2.86
C ASP A 227 10.33 9.14 4.26
N GLY A 228 9.50 8.14 4.56
CA GLY A 228 9.60 7.38 5.81
C GLY A 228 10.77 6.38 5.86
N GLY A 229 11.56 6.24 4.80
CA GLY A 229 12.65 5.28 4.70
C GLY A 229 13.86 5.69 5.53
N VAL A 230 14.36 4.79 6.37
CA VAL A 230 15.62 4.98 7.12
C VAL A 230 16.49 3.74 6.99
N TYR A 231 17.67 3.90 6.41
CA TYR A 231 18.65 2.81 6.18
C TYR A 231 19.72 2.88 7.25
N LEU A 232 19.56 2.13 8.34
CA LEU A 232 20.52 2.11 9.42
C LEU A 232 21.85 1.47 8.98
N PRO A 233 23.00 1.96 9.48
CA PRO A 233 24.29 1.39 9.13
C PRO A 233 24.43 -0.04 9.70
N GLY A 234 24.76 -0.98 8.81
CA GLY A 234 25.14 -2.34 9.16
C GLY A 234 26.63 -2.50 9.43
N PRO A 235 27.16 -3.74 9.46
CA PRO A 235 28.59 -3.98 9.64
C PRO A 235 29.42 -3.47 8.45
N VAL A 236 30.61 -2.95 8.69
CA VAL A 236 31.57 -2.65 7.61
C VAL A 236 32.08 -3.96 7.01
N LYS A 237 31.97 -4.11 5.69
CA LYS A 237 32.48 -5.28 4.95
C LYS A 237 33.50 -4.81 3.91
N ASN A 238 34.70 -5.39 3.92
CA ASN A 238 35.80 -5.04 3.01
C ASN A 238 36.11 -3.53 2.96
N GLY A 239 36.01 -2.84 4.11
CA GLY A 239 36.24 -1.40 4.21
C GLY A 239 35.08 -0.52 3.72
N VAL A 240 33.95 -1.12 3.32
CA VAL A 240 32.75 -0.40 2.84
C VAL A 240 31.63 -0.51 3.89
N GLN A 241 31.03 0.63 4.22
CA GLN A 241 29.86 0.70 5.10
C GLN A 241 28.66 0.01 4.44
N THR A 242 28.05 -0.96 5.12
CA THR A 242 26.80 -1.59 4.65
C THR A 242 25.58 -0.93 5.30
N TYR A 243 24.39 -1.22 4.78
CA TYR A 243 23.14 -0.68 5.30
C TYR A 243 22.10 -1.79 5.44
N GLU A 244 21.29 -1.67 6.48
CA GLU A 244 20.07 -2.45 6.68
C GLU A 244 18.99 -2.01 5.68
N GLY A 245 17.93 -2.81 5.53
CA GLY A 245 16.74 -2.40 4.76
C GLY A 245 15.87 -1.42 5.55
N SER A 246 15.02 -0.67 4.85
CA SER A 246 14.17 0.38 5.43
C SER A 246 12.75 -0.08 5.81
N SER A 247 12.51 -1.39 5.97
CA SER A 247 11.16 -1.96 6.07
C SER A 247 10.32 -1.56 7.28
N VAL A 248 10.90 -0.89 8.30
CA VAL A 248 10.17 -0.46 9.50
C VAL A 248 9.58 0.95 9.39
N GLY A 249 9.87 1.67 8.30
CA GLY A 249 9.27 2.97 7.99
C GLY A 249 9.38 4.01 9.11
N TYR A 250 8.24 4.61 9.45
CA TYR A 250 8.14 5.74 10.38
C TYR A 250 8.70 5.49 11.79
N ASN A 251 8.81 4.24 12.23
CA ASN A 251 9.35 3.92 13.56
C ASN A 251 10.78 4.42 13.77
N ASN A 252 11.52 4.69 12.69
CA ASN A 252 12.85 5.28 12.74
C ASN A 252 12.88 6.80 12.48
N VAL A 253 11.82 7.38 11.92
CA VAL A 253 11.82 8.77 11.43
C VAL A 253 12.03 9.77 12.56
N LEU A 254 11.34 9.62 13.69
CA LEU A 254 11.47 10.56 14.81
C LEU A 254 12.89 10.65 15.36
N LYS A 255 13.65 9.56 15.29
CA LYS A 255 15.01 9.48 15.81
C LYS A 255 16.07 9.92 14.80
N TYR A 256 15.91 9.57 13.53
CA TYR A 256 16.96 9.70 12.53
C TYR A 256 16.69 10.77 11.46
N LYS A 257 15.47 11.32 11.42
CA LYS A 257 15.03 12.38 10.49
C LYS A 257 14.27 13.47 11.24
N GLU A 258 14.86 13.98 12.32
CA GLU A 258 14.22 14.94 13.23
C GLU A 258 13.72 16.23 12.54
N PHE A 259 14.28 16.59 11.38
CA PHE A 259 13.87 17.74 10.58
C PHE A 259 12.49 17.59 9.93
N ILE A 260 11.98 16.36 9.75
CA ILE A 260 10.68 16.11 9.11
C ILE A 260 9.54 16.67 9.94
N LEU A 261 9.53 16.43 11.27
CA LEU A 261 8.39 16.79 12.10
C LEU A 261 8.17 18.32 12.20
N PRO A 262 9.20 19.17 12.42
CA PRO A 262 9.07 20.62 12.33
C PRO A 262 8.61 21.10 10.96
N TRP A 263 9.11 20.51 9.88
CA TRP A 263 8.71 20.86 8.52
C TRP A 263 7.25 20.51 8.24
N VAL A 264 6.81 19.29 8.56
CA VAL A 264 5.41 18.87 8.44
C VAL A 264 4.49 19.80 9.23
N ARG A 265 4.89 20.22 10.44
CA ARG A 265 4.13 21.20 11.23
C ARG A 265 4.01 22.56 10.56
N LYS A 266 5.09 23.05 9.94
CA LYS A 266 5.07 24.26 9.11
C LYS A 266 4.07 24.07 7.97
N VAL A 267 4.21 23.00 7.17
CA VAL A 267 3.33 22.72 6.02
C VAL A 267 1.86 22.67 6.44
N ALA A 268 1.50 21.89 7.46
CA ALA A 268 0.11 21.76 7.92
C ALA A 268 -0.47 23.10 8.41
N SER A 269 0.33 23.90 9.12
CA SER A 269 -0.07 25.25 9.54
C SER A 269 -0.30 26.18 8.34
N GLU A 270 0.62 26.18 7.37
CA GLU A 270 0.53 27.04 6.20
C GLU A 270 -0.63 26.65 5.27
N ALA A 271 -0.92 25.35 5.15
CA ALA A 271 -2.07 24.82 4.43
C ALA A 271 -3.38 25.37 5.03
N LYS A 272 -3.51 25.32 6.36
CA LYS A 272 -4.68 25.88 7.06
C LYS A 272 -4.82 27.38 6.89
N ILE A 273 -3.72 28.15 7.00
CA ILE A 273 -3.75 29.61 6.81
C ILE A 273 -4.22 29.99 5.40
N ARG A 274 -3.90 29.15 4.41
CA ARG A 274 -4.21 29.40 2.99
C ARG A 274 -5.43 28.64 2.48
N ASN A 275 -6.16 27.94 3.35
CA ASN A 275 -7.29 27.06 2.99
C ASN A 275 -6.92 26.09 1.85
N LYS A 276 -5.78 25.40 1.99
CA LYS A 276 -5.33 24.36 1.05
C LYS A 276 -5.84 23.01 1.50
N ILE A 277 -6.31 22.21 0.55
CA ILE A 277 -6.51 20.78 0.73
C ILE A 277 -5.12 20.16 0.92
N LEU A 278 -4.87 19.52 2.06
CA LEU A 278 -3.60 18.84 2.34
C LEU A 278 -3.81 17.33 2.32
N VAL A 279 -3.23 16.65 1.32
CA VAL A 279 -3.18 15.19 1.26
C VAL A 279 -1.72 14.76 1.47
N ALA A 280 -1.44 14.18 2.64
CA ALA A 280 -0.14 13.59 2.90
C ALA A 280 -0.10 12.16 2.36
N TYR A 281 1.03 11.75 1.83
CA TYR A 281 1.25 10.37 1.43
C TYR A 281 2.70 9.95 1.65
N SER A 282 2.88 8.66 1.86
CA SER A 282 4.18 8.02 1.94
C SER A 282 4.05 6.55 1.61
N HIS A 283 5.15 5.83 1.50
CA HIS A 283 5.07 4.39 1.32
C HIS A 283 4.55 3.67 2.57
N TYR A 284 5.04 4.05 3.76
CA TYR A 284 4.75 3.36 5.02
C TYR A 284 3.47 3.90 5.69
N PRO A 285 2.71 3.08 6.42
CA PRO A 285 1.52 3.55 7.15
C PRO A 285 1.87 4.43 8.37
N LEU A 286 0.96 5.36 8.69
CA LEU A 286 0.98 6.24 9.88
C LEU A 286 -0.03 5.86 10.96
N ALA A 287 -0.80 4.78 10.77
CA ALA A 287 -1.66 4.20 11.79
C ALA A 287 -1.59 2.66 11.74
N ASP A 288 -2.24 2.01 12.70
CA ASP A 288 -2.45 0.56 12.67
C ASP A 288 -3.22 0.15 11.40
N PHE A 289 -2.86 -1.00 10.84
CA PHE A 289 -3.45 -1.55 9.61
C PHE A 289 -3.95 -3.00 9.81
N ASN A 290 -4.16 -3.40 11.07
CA ASN A 290 -4.62 -4.74 11.43
C ASN A 290 -5.98 -4.66 12.17
N ASP A 291 -6.77 -3.61 11.96
CA ASP A 291 -8.11 -3.44 12.57
C ASP A 291 -8.17 -3.65 14.08
N GLY A 292 -7.12 -3.22 14.80
CA GLY A 292 -7.04 -3.41 16.25
C GLY A 292 -6.67 -4.83 16.71
N ALA A 293 -6.48 -5.78 15.78
CA ALA A 293 -6.01 -7.13 16.09
C ALA A 293 -4.55 -7.16 16.56
N SER A 294 -3.79 -6.07 16.40
CA SER A 294 -2.34 -6.05 16.65
C SER A 294 -1.94 -6.57 18.04
N GLU A 295 -2.64 -6.17 19.10
CA GLU A 295 -2.35 -6.65 20.46
C GLU A 295 -2.83 -8.08 20.72
N LEU A 296 -3.89 -8.53 20.04
CA LEU A 296 -4.35 -9.93 20.09
C LEU A 296 -3.28 -10.83 19.46
N VAL A 297 -2.88 -10.54 18.23
CA VAL A 297 -1.83 -11.27 17.52
C VAL A 297 -0.52 -11.27 18.30
N ARG A 298 -0.12 -10.14 18.89
CA ARG A 298 1.11 -10.04 19.68
C ARG A 298 1.11 -11.01 20.86
N LYS A 299 -0.01 -11.11 21.58
CA LYS A 299 -0.16 -11.99 22.75
C LYS A 299 -0.29 -13.45 22.35
N ALA A 300 -1.07 -13.72 21.31
CA ALA A 300 -1.40 -15.06 20.83
C ALA A 300 -0.22 -15.70 20.08
N TRP A 301 0.31 -15.02 19.06
CA TRP A 301 1.23 -15.61 18.08
C TRP A 301 2.62 -14.95 18.05
N GLY A 302 2.81 -13.90 18.86
CA GLY A 302 4.08 -13.22 19.06
C GLY A 302 4.29 -11.97 18.16
N SER A 303 5.30 -11.17 18.50
CA SER A 303 5.55 -9.85 17.91
C SER A 303 6.10 -9.83 16.48
N LYS A 304 6.36 -11.00 15.89
CA LYS A 304 6.93 -11.14 14.53
C LYS A 304 5.91 -11.56 13.48
N LYS A 305 4.66 -11.79 13.88
CA LYS A 305 3.57 -12.17 12.97
C LYS A 305 2.87 -10.93 12.45
N PHE A 306 2.17 -11.07 11.32
CA PHE A 306 1.27 -10.06 10.77
C PHE A 306 1.92 -8.68 10.63
N ASP A 307 3.22 -8.70 10.36
CA ASP A 307 4.02 -7.49 10.15
C ASP A 307 3.95 -6.49 11.31
N LEU A 308 3.72 -6.96 12.54
CA LEU A 308 3.60 -6.12 13.74
C LEU A 308 4.80 -5.21 14.03
N HIS A 309 5.97 -5.55 13.48
CA HIS A 309 7.18 -4.72 13.57
C HIS A 309 7.13 -3.47 12.69
N ARG A 310 6.20 -3.43 11.72
CA ARG A 310 5.97 -2.33 10.77
C ARG A 310 4.81 -1.43 11.18
N VAL A 311 3.98 -1.87 12.13
CA VAL A 311 2.94 -1.03 12.73
C VAL A 311 3.63 0.18 13.38
N PRO A 312 3.24 1.41 13.02
CA PRO A 312 3.82 2.60 13.63
C PRO A 312 3.51 2.62 15.12
N SER A 313 4.49 2.99 15.94
CA SER A 313 4.28 3.13 17.37
C SER A 313 3.24 4.21 17.67
N GLU A 314 2.61 4.12 18.83
CA GLU A 314 1.67 5.14 19.29
C GLU A 314 2.32 6.53 19.35
N GLU A 315 3.59 6.61 19.78
CA GLU A 315 4.37 7.85 19.83
C GLU A 315 4.54 8.48 18.44
N VAL A 316 4.87 7.66 17.43
CA VAL A 316 5.03 8.10 16.05
C VAL A 316 3.72 8.66 15.50
N SER A 317 2.65 7.88 15.61
CA SER A 317 1.33 8.26 15.07
C SER A 317 0.81 9.53 15.75
N GLU A 318 1.00 9.65 17.08
CA GLU A 318 0.65 10.85 17.85
C GLU A 318 1.46 12.07 17.40
N ALA A 319 2.78 11.93 17.22
CA ALA A 319 3.64 13.04 16.83
C ALA A 319 3.22 13.66 15.48
N PHE A 320 2.93 12.83 14.47
CA PHE A 320 2.48 13.32 13.16
C PHE A 320 1.07 13.94 13.21
N LEU A 321 0.17 13.38 14.02
CA LEU A 321 -1.13 14.00 14.28
C LEU A 321 -1.00 15.36 14.97
N GLU A 322 -0.13 15.49 15.98
CA GLU A 322 0.19 16.76 16.65
C GLU A 322 0.89 17.76 15.73
N ALA A 323 1.66 17.29 14.74
CA ALA A 323 2.20 18.12 13.68
C ALA A 323 1.12 18.59 12.68
N GLY A 324 -0.09 18.03 12.73
CA GLY A 324 -1.24 18.50 11.95
C GLY A 324 -1.62 17.61 10.77
N ILE A 325 -1.02 16.43 10.62
CA ILE A 325 -1.47 15.45 9.62
C ILE A 325 -2.80 14.84 10.09
N ARG A 326 -3.83 15.02 9.28
CA ARG A 326 -5.19 14.50 9.53
C ARG A 326 -5.61 13.43 8.54
N LEU A 327 -5.11 13.51 7.31
CA LEU A 327 -5.39 12.59 6.20
C LEU A 327 -4.05 12.13 5.61
N HIS A 328 -3.85 10.83 5.55
CA HIS A 328 -2.64 10.21 5.04
C HIS A 328 -2.99 9.01 4.15
N VAL A 329 -2.29 8.85 3.03
CA VAL A 329 -2.44 7.71 2.12
C VAL A 329 -1.12 6.96 2.02
N ALA A 330 -1.13 5.63 2.15
CA ALA A 330 0.08 4.82 2.09
C ALA A 330 -0.12 3.46 1.42
N GLY A 331 1.00 2.82 1.08
CA GLY A 331 1.10 1.49 0.49
C GLY A 331 1.78 0.50 1.42
N HIS A 332 2.81 -0.18 0.92
CA HIS A 332 3.78 -1.03 1.62
C HIS A 332 3.24 -2.37 2.13
N MET A 333 2.06 -2.35 2.74
CA MET A 333 1.47 -3.54 3.34
C MET A 333 0.72 -4.41 2.34
N HIS A 334 0.47 -3.88 1.13
CA HIS A 334 -0.37 -4.48 0.08
C HIS A 334 -1.83 -4.73 0.52
N VAL A 335 -2.27 -4.11 1.63
CA VAL A 335 -3.61 -4.29 2.18
C VAL A 335 -4.55 -3.17 1.77
N ASN A 336 -5.83 -3.50 1.57
CA ASN A 336 -6.91 -2.53 1.48
C ASN A 336 -7.47 -2.30 2.89
N ASP A 337 -7.21 -1.13 3.46
CA ASP A 337 -7.59 -0.82 4.84
C ASP A 337 -7.72 0.70 5.10
N THR A 338 -8.39 1.08 6.19
CA THR A 338 -8.39 2.44 6.74
C THR A 338 -8.09 2.45 8.25
N GLY A 339 -6.84 2.69 8.63
CA GLY A 339 -6.44 2.87 10.02
C GLY A 339 -6.85 4.23 10.61
N VAL A 340 -7.34 4.27 11.85
CA VAL A 340 -7.69 5.51 12.56
C VAL A 340 -6.91 5.66 13.86
N LYS A 341 -6.05 6.68 13.93
CA LYS A 341 -5.40 7.10 15.18
C LYS A 341 -6.21 8.23 15.82
N ARG A 342 -6.85 7.97 16.96
CA ARG A 342 -7.41 9.01 17.82
C ARG A 342 -6.33 9.55 18.75
N GLY A 343 -6.06 10.85 18.65
CA GLY A 343 -5.06 11.53 19.46
C GLY A 343 -5.58 11.96 20.82
N LYS A 344 -4.67 12.36 21.70
CA LYS A 344 -4.98 12.84 23.07
C LYS A 344 -5.82 14.11 23.07
N ASN A 345 -5.74 14.90 22.00
CA ASN A 345 -6.53 16.11 21.79
C ASN A 345 -7.96 15.84 21.25
N GLY A 346 -8.34 14.57 21.07
CA GLY A 346 -9.63 14.14 20.54
C GLY A 346 -9.73 14.13 19.01
N LYS A 347 -8.74 14.67 18.29
CA LYS A 347 -8.67 14.67 16.82
C LYS A 347 -8.21 13.33 16.27
N CYS A 348 -8.59 13.04 15.03
CA CYS A 348 -8.25 11.79 14.35
C CYS A 348 -7.28 11.99 13.18
N LEU A 349 -6.27 11.12 13.07
CA LEU A 349 -5.53 10.86 11.83
C LEU A 349 -6.15 9.64 11.14
N TYR A 350 -6.47 9.79 9.86
CA TYR A 350 -6.96 8.72 8.98
C TYR A 350 -5.83 8.29 8.05
N ASN A 351 -5.46 7.01 8.11
CA ASN A 351 -4.46 6.39 7.25
C ASN A 351 -5.15 5.43 6.28
N ILE A 352 -5.25 5.82 5.02
CA ILE A 352 -5.82 5.00 3.96
C ILE A 352 -4.71 4.12 3.37
N GLN A 353 -4.85 2.80 3.46
CA GLN A 353 -3.95 1.84 2.82
C GLN A 353 -4.45 1.49 1.42
N VAL A 354 -3.62 1.78 0.42
CA VAL A 354 -3.85 1.44 -0.97
C VAL A 354 -3.41 -0.02 -1.16
N PRO A 355 -4.32 -0.93 -1.57
CA PRO A 355 -3.91 -2.31 -1.87
C PRO A 355 -2.94 -2.33 -3.05
N SER A 356 -2.15 -3.40 -3.14
CA SER A 356 -1.33 -3.62 -4.33
C SER A 356 -2.22 -4.08 -5.50
N ILE A 357 -1.86 -3.65 -6.71
CA ILE A 357 -2.44 -4.17 -7.95
C ILE A 357 -1.93 -5.57 -8.31
N ALA A 358 -1.10 -6.21 -7.49
CA ALA A 358 -0.35 -7.42 -7.81
C ALA A 358 -0.64 -8.63 -6.90
N THR A 359 -1.65 -8.60 -6.04
CA THR A 359 -1.96 -9.73 -5.12
C THR A 359 -3.39 -9.68 -4.61
N CYS A 360 -3.88 -10.80 -4.05
CA CYS A 360 -5.20 -10.91 -3.41
C CYS A 360 -6.31 -10.26 -4.26
N ILE A 361 -6.98 -9.20 -3.78
CA ILE A 361 -7.87 -8.34 -4.57
C ILE A 361 -7.05 -7.19 -5.18
N PRO A 362 -6.67 -7.27 -6.47
CA PRO A 362 -5.94 -6.17 -7.10
C PRO A 362 -6.86 -4.96 -7.25
N ALA A 363 -6.44 -3.82 -6.72
CA ALA A 363 -7.23 -2.60 -6.76
C ALA A 363 -6.35 -1.35 -6.65
N TYR A 364 -6.93 -0.20 -6.98
CA TYR A 364 -6.37 1.12 -6.70
C TYR A 364 -7.43 2.00 -6.02
N LYS A 365 -7.05 3.16 -5.47
CA LYS A 365 -8.01 4.07 -4.81
C LYS A 365 -8.18 5.36 -5.57
N ILE A 366 -9.39 5.90 -5.58
CA ILE A 366 -9.68 7.26 -5.99
C ILE A 366 -10.04 8.04 -4.74
N LEU A 367 -9.31 9.12 -4.47
CA LEU A 367 -9.66 10.09 -3.45
C LEU A 367 -10.23 11.32 -4.14
N THR A 368 -11.39 11.72 -3.68
CA THR A 368 -12.13 12.87 -4.15
C THR A 368 -12.21 13.89 -3.03
N ALA A 369 -11.47 14.99 -3.15
CA ALA A 369 -11.50 16.09 -2.19
C ALA A 369 -12.56 17.10 -2.62
N GLU A 370 -13.60 17.24 -1.79
CA GLU A 370 -14.69 18.19 -2.00
C GLU A 370 -14.31 19.58 -1.49
N ASP A 371 -13.63 19.62 -0.34
CA ASP A 371 -12.97 20.78 0.26
C ASP A 371 -11.79 20.32 1.15
N ASP A 372 -11.25 21.21 2.00
CA ASP A 372 -10.11 20.92 2.88
C ASP A 372 -10.46 20.05 4.10
N MET A 373 -11.73 19.71 4.29
CA MET A 373 -12.25 18.94 5.44
C MET A 373 -13.08 17.71 5.06
N HIS A 374 -13.59 17.62 3.82
CA HIS A 374 -14.49 16.56 3.36
C HIS A 374 -13.91 15.79 2.18
N PHE A 375 -13.80 14.48 2.36
CA PHE A 375 -13.18 13.57 1.40
C PHE A 375 -14.06 12.36 1.16
N GLU A 376 -14.12 11.92 -0.08
CA GLU A 376 -14.72 10.65 -0.50
C GLU A 376 -13.63 9.76 -1.07
N VAL A 377 -13.68 8.47 -0.74
CA VAL A 377 -12.69 7.49 -1.20
C VAL A 377 -13.43 6.28 -1.78
N GLU A 378 -13.04 5.88 -2.98
CA GLU A 378 -13.54 4.70 -3.70
C GLU A 378 -12.37 3.77 -4.00
N THR A 379 -12.52 2.49 -3.66
CA THR A 379 -11.60 1.42 -4.07
C THR A 379 -12.08 0.81 -5.37
N VAL A 380 -11.28 0.95 -6.42
CA VAL A 380 -11.58 0.47 -7.77
C VAL A 380 -10.84 -0.82 -8.03
N LEU A 381 -11.60 -1.88 -8.28
CA LEU A 381 -11.09 -3.21 -8.58
C LEU A 381 -10.42 -3.26 -9.97
N VAL A 382 -9.28 -3.94 -10.05
CA VAL A 382 -8.53 -4.20 -11.28
C VAL A 382 -8.75 -5.66 -11.68
N ASP A 383 -10.02 -6.06 -11.84
CA ASP A 383 -10.38 -7.47 -12.10
C ASP A 383 -10.01 -7.94 -13.51
N SER A 384 -10.09 -7.05 -14.50
CA SER A 384 -9.87 -7.36 -15.92
C SER A 384 -8.62 -6.67 -16.45
N VAL A 385 -7.55 -7.45 -16.65
CA VAL A 385 -6.26 -6.96 -17.12
C VAL A 385 -5.92 -7.57 -18.49
N PRO A 386 -5.96 -6.80 -19.59
CA PRO A 386 -5.60 -7.31 -20.90
C PRO A 386 -4.15 -7.86 -20.93
N GLY A 387 -4.00 -9.13 -21.29
CA GLY A 387 -2.69 -9.78 -21.43
C GLY A 387 -2.13 -10.42 -20.16
N PHE A 388 -2.89 -10.50 -19.07
CA PHE A 388 -2.45 -11.19 -17.83
C PHE A 388 -2.08 -12.67 -18.05
N ASP A 389 -2.69 -13.33 -19.03
CA ASP A 389 -2.53 -14.75 -19.37
C ASP A 389 -1.34 -15.03 -20.30
N ARG A 390 -0.62 -13.99 -20.76
CA ARG A 390 0.47 -14.11 -21.75
C ARG A 390 1.58 -15.07 -21.35
N LEU A 391 1.80 -15.26 -20.05
CA LEU A 391 2.86 -16.11 -19.51
C LEU A 391 2.40 -17.54 -19.17
N PHE A 392 1.12 -17.88 -19.32
CA PHE A 392 0.60 -19.19 -18.91
C PHE A 392 1.31 -20.36 -19.62
N GLY A 393 1.66 -20.20 -20.90
CA GLY A 393 2.43 -21.20 -21.63
C GLY A 393 3.85 -21.40 -21.10
N LEU A 394 4.45 -20.39 -20.47
CA LEU A 394 5.77 -20.50 -19.85
C LEU A 394 5.68 -21.15 -18.47
N TYR A 395 4.66 -20.81 -17.68
CA TYR A 395 4.37 -21.49 -16.40
C TYR A 395 3.98 -22.96 -16.59
N GLU A 396 3.28 -23.31 -17.68
CA GLU A 396 3.02 -24.72 -17.99
C GLU A 396 4.34 -25.49 -18.22
N LYS A 397 5.31 -24.90 -18.93
CA LYS A 397 6.62 -25.52 -19.11
C LYS A 397 7.39 -25.65 -17.81
N GLU A 398 7.32 -24.65 -16.91
CA GLU A 398 7.87 -24.74 -15.56
C GLU A 398 7.27 -25.92 -14.80
N TYR A 399 5.94 -26.04 -14.78
CA TYR A 399 5.23 -27.14 -14.13
C TYR A 399 5.67 -28.50 -14.68
N GLU A 400 5.73 -28.65 -16.00
CA GLU A 400 6.17 -29.88 -16.64
C GLU A 400 7.66 -30.19 -16.37
N TYR A 401 8.51 -29.15 -16.33
CA TYR A 401 9.92 -29.31 -16.05
C TYR A 401 10.12 -29.92 -14.65
N ASP A 402 9.45 -29.37 -13.65
CA ASP A 402 9.51 -29.88 -12.28
C ASP A 402 8.96 -31.31 -12.17
N MET A 403 7.83 -31.60 -12.84
CA MET A 403 7.28 -32.96 -12.89
C MET A 403 8.23 -33.96 -13.54
N ARG A 404 8.90 -33.61 -14.66
CA ARG A 404 9.92 -34.45 -15.31
C ARG A 404 11.15 -34.66 -14.43
N ALA A 405 11.49 -33.68 -13.60
CA ALA A 405 12.56 -33.77 -12.61
C ALA A 405 12.16 -34.55 -11.34
N GLY A 406 10.93 -35.11 -11.28
CA GLY A 406 10.43 -35.84 -10.12
C GLY A 406 10.08 -34.95 -8.92
N LYS A 407 9.97 -33.63 -9.12
CA LYS A 407 9.51 -32.68 -8.11
C LYS A 407 7.99 -32.58 -8.14
N LYS A 408 7.41 -32.21 -7.00
CA LYS A 408 6.00 -31.79 -6.91
C LYS A 408 5.96 -30.26 -6.95
N PRO A 409 5.40 -29.63 -8.01
CA PRO A 409 5.24 -28.19 -8.05
C PRO A 409 4.50 -27.67 -6.82
N VAL A 410 4.98 -26.55 -6.27
CA VAL A 410 4.43 -25.96 -5.04
C VAL A 410 3.25 -25.02 -5.31
N TRP A 411 2.81 -24.87 -6.56
CA TRP A 411 1.70 -24.03 -6.98
C TRP A 411 0.65 -24.84 -7.76
N SER A 412 -0.59 -24.34 -7.76
CA SER A 412 -1.77 -25.00 -8.30
C SER A 412 -1.88 -24.76 -9.81
N LYS A 413 -1.87 -25.84 -10.62
CA LYS A 413 -1.93 -25.74 -12.10
C LYS A 413 -3.21 -25.06 -12.58
N GLU A 414 -4.27 -25.16 -11.78
CA GLU A 414 -5.58 -24.54 -11.96
C GLU A 414 -5.51 -23.03 -12.16
N ALA A 415 -4.47 -22.36 -11.63
CA ALA A 415 -4.23 -20.94 -11.86
C ALA A 415 -4.19 -20.58 -13.36
N LEU A 416 -3.72 -21.50 -14.22
CA LEU A 416 -3.62 -21.29 -15.67
C LEU A 416 -4.97 -21.39 -16.40
N ALA A 417 -6.05 -21.74 -15.69
CA ALA A 417 -7.41 -21.74 -16.22
C ALA A 417 -8.23 -20.51 -15.78
N SER A 418 -7.59 -19.55 -15.10
CA SER A 418 -8.24 -18.32 -14.62
C SER A 418 -8.86 -17.53 -15.77
N LYS A 419 -10.09 -17.07 -15.58
CA LYS A 419 -10.88 -16.36 -16.61
C LYS A 419 -10.54 -14.88 -16.68
N ASP A 420 -10.11 -14.32 -15.57
CA ASP A 420 -9.73 -12.93 -15.41
C ASP A 420 -8.57 -12.80 -14.41
N TYR A 421 -8.11 -11.58 -14.22
CA TYR A 421 -6.96 -11.31 -13.37
C TYR A 421 -7.28 -11.47 -11.88
N ALA A 422 -8.51 -11.19 -11.47
CA ALA A 422 -8.97 -11.42 -10.11
C ALA A 422 -8.89 -12.90 -9.72
N GLU A 423 -9.34 -13.81 -10.59
CA GLU A 423 -9.24 -15.26 -10.37
C GLU A 423 -7.77 -15.71 -10.31
N PHE A 424 -6.90 -15.15 -11.17
CA PHE A 424 -5.47 -15.46 -11.16
C PHE A 424 -4.77 -15.01 -9.86
N CYS A 425 -5.05 -13.78 -9.41
CA CYS A 425 -4.55 -13.27 -8.13
C CYS A 425 -5.07 -14.09 -6.94
N ASP A 426 -6.34 -14.53 -6.96
CA ASP A 426 -6.88 -15.39 -5.91
C ASP A 426 -6.17 -16.76 -5.88
N TRP A 427 -5.87 -17.37 -7.04
CA TRP A 427 -5.09 -18.60 -7.09
C TRP A 427 -3.67 -18.42 -6.53
N GLN A 428 -2.98 -17.33 -6.90
CA GLN A 428 -1.69 -17.01 -6.32
C GLN A 428 -1.79 -16.82 -4.81
N PHE A 429 -2.83 -16.13 -4.33
CA PHE A 429 -3.01 -15.85 -2.90
C PHE A 429 -3.34 -17.11 -2.09
N ARG A 430 -4.15 -18.03 -2.63
CA ARG A 430 -4.39 -19.36 -2.05
C ARG A 430 -3.11 -20.13 -1.83
N ASP A 431 -2.24 -20.15 -2.85
CA ASP A 431 -0.96 -20.81 -2.76
C ASP A 431 -0.03 -20.08 -1.79
N LEU A 432 0.00 -18.75 -1.79
CA LEU A 432 0.74 -17.94 -0.81
C LEU A 432 0.36 -18.27 0.63
N VAL A 433 -0.94 -18.34 0.93
CA VAL A 433 -1.43 -18.75 2.24
C VAL A 433 -0.93 -20.17 2.56
N ARG A 434 -1.07 -21.10 1.61
CA ARG A 434 -0.72 -22.51 1.80
C ARG A 434 0.77 -22.74 2.02
N VAL A 435 1.64 -22.09 1.24
CA VAL A 435 3.08 -22.39 1.22
C VAL A 435 3.91 -21.45 2.08
N ARG A 436 3.38 -20.27 2.43
CA ARG A 436 4.12 -19.28 3.22
C ARG A 436 3.43 -18.94 4.53
N PHE A 437 2.20 -18.45 4.51
CA PHE A 437 1.58 -17.93 5.73
C PHE A 437 1.22 -19.04 6.72
N ILE A 438 0.60 -20.13 6.28
CA ILE A 438 0.32 -21.28 7.16
C ILE A 438 1.62 -21.79 7.80
N PRO A 439 2.69 -22.13 7.06
CA PRO A 439 3.93 -22.62 7.66
C PRO A 439 4.65 -21.62 8.56
N LYS A 440 4.65 -20.33 8.21
CA LYS A 440 5.47 -19.33 8.90
C LYS A 440 4.75 -18.61 10.03
N ASP A 441 3.45 -18.37 9.91
CA ASP A 441 2.75 -17.43 10.78
C ASP A 441 1.90 -18.12 11.85
N LEU A 442 1.25 -19.23 11.53
CA LEU A 442 0.31 -19.88 12.44
C LEU A 442 0.98 -20.70 13.55
N PRO A 443 0.34 -20.83 14.73
CA PRO A 443 0.75 -21.78 15.78
C PRO A 443 0.81 -23.23 15.28
N GLU A 444 1.65 -24.05 15.91
CA GLU A 444 1.89 -25.44 15.49
C GLU A 444 0.62 -26.30 15.53
N ALA A 445 -0.13 -26.26 16.64
CA ALA A 445 -1.39 -26.98 16.78
C ALA A 445 -2.39 -26.63 15.66
N VAL A 446 -2.49 -25.36 15.27
CA VAL A 446 -3.36 -24.93 14.16
C VAL A 446 -2.88 -25.55 12.84
N ARG A 447 -1.58 -25.48 12.54
CA ARG A 447 -1.02 -26.00 11.28
C ARG A 447 -1.21 -27.51 11.14
N GLU A 448 -0.97 -28.25 12.21
CA GLU A 448 -0.91 -29.72 12.16
C GLU A 448 -2.28 -30.37 12.36
N GLU A 449 -3.15 -29.74 13.16
CA GLU A 449 -4.41 -30.36 13.55
C GLU A 449 -5.62 -29.74 12.88
N MET A 450 -5.60 -28.44 12.54
CA MET A 450 -6.80 -27.74 12.06
C MET A 450 -6.96 -27.79 10.54
N ILE A 451 -5.86 -27.61 9.79
CA ILE A 451 -5.89 -27.25 8.37
C ILE A 451 -6.69 -28.25 7.52
N ASP A 452 -6.55 -29.55 7.78
CA ASP A 452 -7.20 -30.61 7.02
C ASP A 452 -8.58 -31.04 7.57
N LYS A 453 -8.95 -30.61 8.78
CA LYS A 453 -10.26 -30.91 9.38
C LYS A 453 -11.36 -30.15 8.67
N THR A 454 -12.50 -30.82 8.47
CA THR A 454 -13.74 -30.18 8.00
C THR A 454 -14.34 -29.30 9.10
N GLY A 455 -15.15 -28.32 8.72
CA GLY A 455 -15.90 -27.50 9.69
C GLY A 455 -16.72 -28.34 10.66
N ALA A 456 -17.34 -29.42 10.17
CA ALA A 456 -18.10 -30.37 10.96
C ALA A 456 -17.26 -31.07 12.03
N GLN A 457 -16.04 -31.49 11.69
CA GLN A 457 -15.10 -32.08 12.65
C GLN A 457 -14.65 -31.07 13.71
N LEU A 458 -14.39 -29.81 13.31
CA LEU A 458 -14.05 -28.75 14.26
C LEU A 458 -15.20 -28.46 15.22
N MET A 459 -16.44 -28.40 14.72
CA MET A 459 -17.64 -28.24 15.56
C MET A 459 -17.80 -29.39 16.56
N ALA A 460 -17.62 -30.63 16.11
CA ALA A 460 -17.70 -31.81 16.97
C ALA A 460 -16.65 -31.77 18.10
N GLU A 461 -15.41 -31.36 17.82
CA GLU A 461 -14.35 -31.23 18.83
C GLU A 461 -14.65 -30.15 19.88
N ILE A 462 -15.33 -29.07 19.47
CA ILE A 462 -15.69 -27.96 20.36
C ILE A 462 -16.88 -28.32 21.26
N THR A 463 -17.89 -28.98 20.69
CA THR A 463 -19.20 -29.20 21.32
C THR A 463 -19.33 -30.56 22.00
N GLY A 464 -18.56 -31.56 21.56
CA GLY A 464 -18.71 -32.96 21.95
C GLY A 464 -19.86 -33.68 21.24
N GLU A 465 -20.49 -33.05 20.25
CA GLU A 465 -21.50 -33.65 19.37
C GLU A 465 -20.86 -34.46 18.24
N GLU A 466 -21.65 -35.28 17.54
CA GLU A 466 -21.16 -36.06 16.39
C GLU A 466 -21.00 -35.17 15.14
N PRO A 467 -19.98 -35.37 14.29
CA PRO A 467 -19.76 -34.56 13.10
C PRO A 467 -20.95 -34.54 12.13
N GLU A 468 -21.74 -35.61 12.05
CA GLU A 468 -22.92 -35.72 11.18
C GLU A 468 -24.05 -34.75 11.55
N GLU A 469 -24.00 -34.14 12.75
CA GLU A 469 -24.93 -33.08 13.15
C GLU A 469 -24.63 -31.73 12.46
N TRP A 470 -23.47 -31.61 11.80
CA TRP A 470 -22.99 -30.40 11.17
C TRP A 470 -22.75 -30.60 9.67
N GLU A 471 -23.51 -29.90 8.82
CA GLU A 471 -23.33 -29.95 7.37
C GLU A 471 -22.49 -28.76 6.87
N THR A 472 -21.18 -28.98 6.70
CA THR A 472 -20.23 -27.97 6.21
C THR A 472 -19.52 -28.43 4.94
N ASP A 473 -19.13 -27.49 4.06
CA ASP A 473 -18.42 -27.77 2.80
C ASP A 473 -16.99 -27.19 2.76
N TRP A 474 -16.48 -26.76 3.91
CA TRP A 474 -15.19 -26.10 4.07
C TRP A 474 -14.28 -26.84 5.07
N LYS A 475 -12.98 -26.53 5.01
CA LYS A 475 -11.95 -27.05 5.93
C LYS A 475 -11.28 -25.94 6.72
N GLY A 476 -10.53 -26.29 7.78
CA GLY A 476 -9.71 -25.32 8.52
C GLY A 476 -8.80 -24.48 7.61
N TYR A 477 -8.32 -25.04 6.50
CA TYR A 477 -7.64 -24.29 5.44
C TYR A 477 -8.47 -23.10 4.92
N ASP A 478 -9.75 -23.30 4.58
CA ASP A 478 -10.63 -22.24 4.08
C ASP A 478 -10.79 -21.12 5.11
N LEU A 479 -10.98 -21.47 6.39
CA LEU A 479 -11.10 -20.48 7.47
C LEU A 479 -9.85 -19.59 7.56
N ILE A 480 -8.66 -20.20 7.47
CA ILE A 480 -7.40 -19.45 7.46
C ILE A 480 -7.23 -18.64 6.18
N LEU A 481 -7.55 -19.20 5.02
CA LEU A 481 -7.51 -18.48 3.76
C LEU A 481 -8.39 -17.22 3.81
N ASP A 482 -9.61 -17.37 4.33
CA ASP A 482 -10.58 -16.30 4.45
C ASP A 482 -10.15 -15.26 5.52
N LEU A 483 -9.48 -15.69 6.60
CA LEU A 483 -8.81 -14.78 7.55
C LEU A 483 -7.77 -13.90 6.85
N TYR A 484 -6.89 -14.49 6.03
CA TYR A 484 -5.87 -13.72 5.30
C TYR A 484 -6.46 -12.86 4.17
N ARG A 485 -7.55 -13.31 3.52
CA ARG A 485 -8.28 -12.49 2.54
C ARG A 485 -8.87 -11.26 3.22
N LEU A 486 -9.50 -11.41 4.38
CA LEU A 486 -9.99 -10.26 5.16
C LEU A 486 -8.85 -9.34 5.59
N ARG A 487 -7.72 -9.88 6.05
CA ARG A 487 -6.54 -9.04 6.37
C ARG A 487 -6.02 -8.24 5.17
N TYR A 488 -6.01 -8.81 3.96
CA TYR A 488 -5.46 -8.16 2.78
C TYR A 488 -6.46 -7.27 2.03
N ALA A 489 -7.74 -7.58 2.10
CA ALA A 489 -8.75 -6.94 1.27
C ALA A 489 -9.94 -6.36 2.05
N ASP A 490 -9.97 -6.53 3.38
CA ASP A 490 -11.08 -6.15 4.25
C ASP A 490 -12.41 -6.69 3.67
N LYS A 491 -13.52 -5.95 3.74
CA LYS A 491 -14.84 -6.36 3.25
C LYS A 491 -14.90 -6.65 1.75
N LEU A 492 -13.90 -6.25 0.95
CA LEU A 492 -13.83 -6.69 -0.44
C LEU A 492 -13.67 -8.21 -0.54
N ALA A 493 -13.03 -8.85 0.44
CA ALA A 493 -12.85 -10.30 0.51
C ALA A 493 -14.18 -11.08 0.53
N LEU A 494 -15.26 -10.46 1.02
CA LEU A 494 -16.58 -11.11 1.14
C LEU A 494 -17.13 -11.55 -0.23
N ARG A 495 -16.64 -11.00 -1.34
CA ARG A 495 -16.98 -11.48 -2.69
C ARG A 495 -16.56 -12.94 -2.93
N TRP A 496 -15.60 -13.45 -2.16
CA TRP A 496 -15.08 -14.82 -2.25
C TRP A 496 -15.45 -15.71 -1.07
N ILE A 497 -16.14 -15.17 -0.07
CA ILE A 497 -16.56 -15.90 1.11
C ILE A 497 -18.09 -16.04 1.05
N PRO A 498 -18.63 -17.24 0.72
CA PRO A 498 -20.08 -17.41 0.63
C PRO A 498 -20.78 -17.07 1.95
N GLU A 499 -21.95 -16.44 1.88
CA GLU A 499 -22.71 -16.05 3.09
C GLU A 499 -23.03 -17.26 3.98
N LYS A 500 -23.31 -18.43 3.39
CA LYS A 500 -23.49 -19.69 4.12
C LYS A 500 -22.25 -20.04 4.97
N ARG A 501 -21.06 -19.97 4.37
CA ARG A 501 -19.79 -20.24 5.06
C ARG A 501 -19.53 -19.22 6.17
N MET A 502 -19.82 -17.94 5.94
CA MET A 502 -19.74 -16.91 6.99
C MET A 502 -20.68 -17.19 8.18
N GLN A 503 -21.89 -17.67 7.93
CA GLN A 503 -22.82 -18.06 8.99
C GLN A 503 -22.27 -19.25 9.80
N GLU A 504 -21.71 -20.25 9.13
CA GLU A 504 -21.06 -21.40 9.77
C GLU A 504 -19.84 -20.99 10.59
N TYR A 505 -19.03 -20.03 10.12
CA TYR A 505 -17.94 -19.45 10.92
C TYR A 505 -18.45 -18.76 12.18
N ARG A 506 -19.53 -17.97 12.10
CA ARG A 506 -20.13 -17.35 13.30
C ARG A 506 -20.59 -18.40 14.31
N MET A 507 -21.20 -19.49 13.85
CA MET A 507 -21.60 -20.60 14.72
C MET A 507 -20.40 -21.28 15.39
N LEU A 508 -19.31 -21.51 14.65
CA LEU A 508 -18.05 -22.02 15.18
C LEU A 508 -17.45 -21.08 16.23
N PHE A 509 -17.43 -19.78 15.94
CA PHE A 509 -16.87 -18.75 16.83
C PHE A 509 -17.68 -18.61 18.13
N ASP A 510 -19.01 -18.68 18.04
CA ASP A 510 -19.86 -18.71 19.23
C ASP A 510 -19.60 -19.99 20.05
N ALA A 511 -19.56 -21.16 19.40
CA ALA A 511 -19.31 -22.43 20.07
C ALA A 511 -17.95 -22.44 20.79
N VAL A 512 -16.87 -21.97 20.15
CA VAL A 512 -15.54 -21.97 20.75
C VAL A 512 -15.45 -21.00 21.95
N ARG A 513 -16.17 -19.88 21.92
CA ARG A 513 -16.23 -18.92 23.04
C ARG A 513 -16.93 -19.47 24.29
N TYR A 514 -17.97 -20.26 24.09
CA TYR A 514 -18.71 -20.89 25.20
C TYR A 514 -18.15 -22.24 25.64
N SER A 515 -17.28 -22.85 24.83
CA SER A 515 -16.67 -24.13 25.17
C SER A 515 -15.83 -24.01 26.45
N ALA A 516 -16.04 -24.95 27.38
CA ALA A 516 -15.22 -25.10 28.57
C ALA A 516 -13.99 -25.98 28.33
N VAL A 517 -13.80 -26.48 27.09
CA VAL A 517 -12.67 -27.32 26.71
C VAL A 517 -11.38 -26.50 26.83
N ASN A 518 -10.44 -27.06 27.58
CA ASN A 518 -9.10 -26.51 27.81
C ASN A 518 -8.07 -27.32 27.00
N ASP A 519 -8.18 -27.18 25.69
CA ASP A 519 -7.33 -27.81 24.68
C ASP A 519 -6.61 -26.71 23.88
N GLU A 520 -5.38 -26.98 23.44
CA GLU A 520 -4.52 -25.99 22.77
C GLU A 520 -5.11 -25.51 21.43
N LEU A 521 -5.66 -26.43 20.62
CA LEU A 521 -6.31 -26.08 19.36
C LEU A 521 -7.55 -25.21 19.61
N ILE A 522 -8.34 -25.55 20.62
CA ILE A 522 -9.53 -24.77 20.99
C ILE A 522 -9.16 -23.36 21.46
N ILE A 523 -8.05 -23.20 22.21
CA ILE A 523 -7.55 -21.88 22.59
C ILE A 523 -7.18 -21.06 21.34
N HIS A 524 -6.42 -21.64 20.41
CA HIS A 524 -6.05 -20.94 19.19
C HIS A 524 -7.23 -20.65 18.27
N LEU A 525 -8.26 -21.51 18.25
CA LEU A 525 -9.51 -21.23 17.54
C LEU A 525 -10.25 -20.01 18.11
N ARG A 526 -10.22 -19.80 19.43
CA ARG A 526 -10.76 -18.56 20.05
C ARG A 526 -9.97 -17.33 19.58
N GLU A 527 -8.64 -17.42 19.56
CA GLU A 527 -7.78 -16.33 19.08
C GLU A 527 -8.04 -16.02 17.60
N ILE A 528 -8.16 -17.05 16.76
CA ILE A 528 -8.52 -16.90 15.34
C ILE A 528 -9.88 -16.23 15.21
N ALA A 529 -10.89 -16.65 15.99
CA ALA A 529 -12.22 -16.03 15.97
C ALA A 529 -12.16 -14.54 16.31
N ASP A 530 -11.43 -14.16 17.36
CA ASP A 530 -11.32 -12.77 17.79
C ASP A 530 -10.55 -11.91 16.77
N ILE A 531 -9.46 -12.44 16.19
CA ILE A 531 -8.70 -11.76 15.12
C ILE A 531 -9.54 -11.63 13.84
N PHE A 532 -10.27 -12.68 13.46
CA PHE A 532 -11.16 -12.67 12.30
C PHE A 532 -12.23 -11.59 12.44
N GLU A 533 -12.83 -11.46 13.63
CA GLU A 533 -13.82 -10.44 13.90
C GLU A 533 -13.25 -9.03 13.90
N CYS A 534 -11.99 -8.82 14.31
CA CYS A 534 -11.32 -7.54 14.12
C CYS A 534 -11.33 -7.14 12.64
N PHE A 535 -10.81 -7.99 11.75
CA PHE A 535 -10.77 -7.68 10.30
C PHE A 535 -12.16 -7.55 9.67
N LEU A 536 -13.15 -8.33 10.12
CA LEU A 536 -14.51 -8.21 9.59
C LEU A 536 -15.20 -6.89 9.97
N ASN A 537 -14.78 -6.30 11.09
CA ASN A 537 -15.38 -5.10 11.67
C ASN A 537 -14.43 -3.89 11.63
N GLY A 538 -13.43 -3.94 10.75
CA GLY A 538 -12.56 -2.81 10.44
C GLY A 538 -13.32 -1.57 9.96
N GLU A 539 -12.61 -0.46 9.95
CA GLU A 539 -13.15 0.79 9.42
C GLU A 539 -13.41 0.67 7.91
N PRO A 540 -14.35 1.44 7.34
CA PRO A 540 -14.67 1.36 5.92
C PRO A 540 -13.44 1.57 5.02
N SER A 541 -13.22 0.65 4.07
CA SER A 541 -12.12 0.73 3.10
C SER A 541 -12.58 0.65 1.63
N GLY A 542 -13.83 0.23 1.36
CA GLY A 542 -14.40 0.09 0.01
C GLY A 542 -14.81 1.42 -0.61
N HIS A 543 -15.98 1.93 -0.23
CA HIS A 543 -16.46 3.26 -0.58
C HIS A 543 -16.92 3.97 0.70
N PHE A 544 -16.29 5.10 1.00
CA PHE A 544 -16.50 5.78 2.28
C PHE A 544 -16.18 7.27 2.20
N ARG A 545 -16.58 7.99 3.25
CA ARG A 545 -16.38 9.43 3.40
C ARG A 545 -15.70 9.74 4.72
N ILE A 546 -14.76 10.68 4.68
CA ILE A 546 -14.06 11.23 5.84
C ILE A 546 -14.49 12.69 6.02
N ASP A 547 -14.93 13.03 7.23
CA ASP A 547 -15.27 14.38 7.68
C ASP A 547 -14.28 14.77 8.80
N LEU A 548 -13.27 15.56 8.44
CA LEU A 548 -12.22 16.02 9.36
C LEU A 548 -12.70 17.07 10.35
N GLU A 549 -13.79 17.77 10.04
CA GLU A 549 -14.43 18.74 10.93
C GLU A 549 -15.05 18.02 12.14
N LYS A 550 -15.78 16.93 11.87
CA LYS A 550 -16.48 16.11 12.87
C LYS A 550 -15.66 14.94 13.40
N ASP A 551 -14.45 14.71 12.89
CA ASP A 551 -13.61 13.57 13.25
C ASP A 551 -14.36 12.23 13.05
N ARG A 552 -14.98 12.06 11.87
CA ARG A 552 -15.81 10.91 11.55
C ARG A 552 -15.49 10.30 10.18
N ILE A 553 -15.55 8.97 10.12
CA ILE A 553 -15.58 8.17 8.90
C ILE A 553 -16.94 7.47 8.77
N THR A 554 -17.47 7.37 7.56
CA THR A 554 -18.74 6.68 7.27
C THR A 554 -18.61 5.90 5.96
N GLY A 555 -18.88 4.60 5.98
CA GLY A 555 -18.97 3.76 4.79
C GLY A 555 -20.36 3.77 4.17
N GLU A 556 -20.43 3.38 2.90
CA GLU A 556 -21.70 3.11 2.20
C GLU A 556 -22.27 1.72 2.48
#